data_AF-D8UA27-F1
#
_entry.id   AF-D8UA27-F1
#
_cell.length_a   1.000
_cell.length_b   1.000
_cell.length_c   1.000
_cell.angle_alpha   90.00
_cell.angle_beta   90.00
_cell.angle_gamma   90.00
#
_symmetry.space_group_name_H-M   'P 1'
#
loop_
_entity.id
_entity.type
_entity.pdbx_description
1 polymer ?
#
loop_
_entity_poly.entity_id
_entity_poly.type
_entity_poly.pdbx_seq_one_letter_code
_entity_poly.pdbx_strand_id
1 'polypeptide(L)'
;MTAYHACLNERSGVMRYFCGTRRYPVKYRIPQVVWRGSSTGKVERPVSLETCMKLKRVRLHLLAREHPDLLDVKLNRLNQECKGILGPIVNDTGGYIHPEDYNKYCVILDVDGNTWSDRFASRLVHSSTPILKLASNYTSHVDHFFAPGVTLEEFDGSLSTVVETARRMVEDCKQNAEFSRGQALARQSQETARELLDHIGVVRSMAYGLVQYQRLLDFPFNSSLEGFQKVDRECCSYMNFPVEFAEELKSAL
;
A
#
# COMPACT_ATOMS: atom_id res chain seq x y z
N MET A 1 -10.54 -7.48 29.17
CA MET A 1 -9.09 -7.48 28.85
C MET A 1 -8.59 -8.78 28.23
N THR A 2 -9.26 -9.94 28.39
CA THR A 2 -8.81 -11.25 27.88
C THR A 2 -8.81 -11.38 26.34
N ALA A 3 -9.68 -10.67 25.64
CA ALA A 3 -9.72 -10.63 24.18
C ALA A 3 -8.55 -9.89 23.51
N TYR A 4 -7.88 -9.01 24.24
CA TYR A 4 -6.84 -8.12 23.69
C TYR A 4 -5.51 -8.87 23.50
N HIS A 5 -5.22 -9.85 24.37
CA HIS A 5 -4.00 -10.65 24.29
C HIS A 5 -4.03 -11.74 23.21
N ALA A 6 -5.20 -12.26 22.85
CA ALA A 6 -5.33 -13.28 21.80
C ALA A 6 -4.89 -12.77 20.42
N CYS A 7 -5.07 -11.49 20.14
CA CYS A 7 -4.77 -10.89 18.84
C CYS A 7 -3.28 -10.58 18.60
N LEU A 8 -2.44 -10.54 19.65
CA LEU A 8 -1.05 -10.08 19.54
C LEU A 8 -0.04 -11.22 19.36
N ASN A 9 -0.43 -12.48 19.58
CA ASN A 9 0.51 -13.61 19.65
C ASN A 9 0.49 -14.58 18.46
N GLU A 10 -0.37 -14.39 17.44
CA GLU A 10 -0.55 -15.41 16.41
C GLU A 10 -0.17 -14.94 15.00
N ARG A 11 0.66 -15.75 14.33
CA ARG A 11 1.34 -15.46 13.05
C ARG A 11 0.44 -15.61 11.81
N SER A 12 -0.82 -16.02 11.95
CA SER A 12 -1.70 -16.32 10.80
C SER A 12 -2.45 -15.07 10.30
N GLY A 13 -2.46 -14.87 8.98
CA GLY A 13 -3.12 -13.71 8.34
C GLY A 13 -4.64 -13.65 8.54
N VAL A 14 -5.28 -14.77 8.86
CA VAL A 14 -6.73 -14.89 9.11
C VAL A 14 -7.17 -14.10 10.35
N MET A 15 -6.34 -14.07 11.40
CA MET A 15 -6.68 -13.35 12.64
C MET A 15 -6.54 -11.83 12.52
N ARG A 16 -5.69 -11.31 11.62
CA ARG A 16 -5.45 -9.86 11.49
C ARG A 16 -6.70 -9.05 11.12
N TYR A 17 -7.60 -9.57 10.27
CA TYR A 17 -8.87 -8.89 9.95
C TYR A 17 -9.79 -8.84 11.16
N PHE A 18 -10.04 -9.99 11.78
CA PHE A 18 -10.91 -10.08 12.96
C PHE A 18 -10.40 -9.22 14.11
N CYS A 19 -9.09 -9.17 14.30
CA CYS A 19 -8.46 -8.30 15.29
C CYS A 19 -8.58 -6.81 14.91
N GLY A 20 -8.40 -6.48 13.62
CA GLY A 20 -8.57 -5.13 13.10
C GLY A 20 -9.99 -4.60 13.28
N THR A 21 -11.00 -5.36 12.85
CA THR A 21 -12.42 -4.95 12.96
C THR A 21 -12.90 -4.91 14.41
N ARG A 22 -12.37 -5.78 15.28
CA ARG A 22 -12.67 -5.75 16.71
C ARG A 22 -12.03 -4.56 17.42
N ARG A 23 -10.78 -4.22 17.09
CA ARG A 23 -10.05 -3.08 17.67
C ARG A 23 -10.54 -1.74 17.12
N TYR A 24 -10.97 -1.73 15.86
CA TYR A 24 -11.46 -0.55 15.16
C TYR A 24 -12.82 -0.83 14.49
N PRO A 25 -13.90 -0.99 15.28
CA PRO A 25 -15.24 -1.25 14.74
C PRO A 25 -15.66 -0.14 13.79
N VAL A 26 -16.26 -0.51 12.65
CA VAL A 26 -16.55 0.44 11.56
C VAL A 26 -17.42 1.60 12.04
N LYS A 27 -18.40 1.34 12.90
CA LYS A 27 -19.29 2.35 13.51
C LYS A 27 -18.58 3.43 14.33
N TYR A 28 -17.33 3.22 14.73
CA TYR A 28 -16.54 4.15 15.55
C TYR A 28 -15.35 4.73 14.79
N ARG A 29 -15.26 4.48 13.49
CA ARG A 29 -14.18 5.04 12.67
C ARG A 29 -14.39 6.54 12.46
N ILE A 30 -13.27 7.24 12.40
CA ILE A 30 -13.22 8.66 12.05
C ILE A 30 -13.76 8.80 10.62
N PRO A 31 -14.78 9.63 10.38
CA PRO A 31 -15.44 9.78 9.09
C PRO A 31 -14.60 10.64 8.13
N GLN A 32 -13.38 10.19 7.87
CA GLN A 32 -12.40 10.88 7.04
C GLN A 32 -11.61 9.89 6.21
N VAL A 33 -11.04 10.40 5.13
CA VAL A 33 -10.01 9.72 4.36
C VAL A 33 -8.64 10.10 4.92
N VAL A 34 -7.80 9.11 5.19
CA VAL A 34 -6.46 9.35 5.75
C VAL A 34 -5.34 9.05 4.78
N TRP A 35 -4.29 9.87 4.83
CA TRP A 35 -3.01 9.58 4.21
C TRP A 35 -1.85 10.24 4.96
N ARG A 36 -0.74 9.51 5.11
CA ARG A 36 0.57 10.07 5.48
C ARG A 36 1.65 9.55 4.56
N GLY A 37 2.52 10.44 4.11
CA GLY A 37 3.66 10.08 3.28
C GLY A 37 4.58 11.24 2.99
N SER A 38 5.72 10.95 2.39
CA SER A 38 6.66 11.97 1.93
C SER A 38 6.20 12.60 0.61
N SER A 39 6.71 13.79 0.29
CA SER A 39 6.46 14.45 -1.01
C SER A 39 7.26 13.82 -2.16
N THR A 40 7.46 12.50 -2.14
CA THR A 40 8.18 11.75 -3.17
C THR A 40 7.44 11.83 -4.50
N GLY A 41 8.19 11.99 -5.58
CA GLY A 41 7.72 12.08 -6.96
C GLY A 41 8.84 12.62 -7.86
N LYS A 42 8.75 12.36 -9.17
CA LYS A 42 9.73 12.86 -10.14
C LYS A 42 9.59 14.38 -10.27
N VAL A 43 10.64 15.11 -9.90
CA VAL A 43 10.71 16.57 -10.04
C VAL A 43 11.33 16.92 -11.39
N GLU A 44 10.64 17.73 -12.18
CA GLU A 44 11.18 18.27 -13.44
C GLU A 44 12.34 19.23 -13.15
N ARG A 45 13.35 19.21 -14.04
CA ARG A 45 14.50 20.13 -13.96
C ARG A 45 14.26 21.34 -14.87
N PRO A 46 14.66 22.56 -14.45
CA PRO A 46 15.29 22.90 -13.17
C PRO A 46 14.32 22.82 -11.98
N VAL A 47 14.83 22.53 -10.78
CA VAL A 47 14.00 22.47 -9.57
C VAL A 47 13.56 23.88 -9.19
N SER A 48 12.24 24.11 -9.13
CA SER A 48 11.64 25.40 -8.82
C SER A 48 10.38 25.22 -7.96
N LEU A 49 9.80 26.31 -7.47
CA LEU A 49 8.51 26.26 -6.79
C LEU A 49 7.43 25.65 -7.68
N GLU A 50 7.37 26.06 -8.94
CA GLU A 50 6.40 25.55 -9.89
C GLU A 50 6.52 24.03 -10.07
N THR A 51 7.74 23.50 -10.27
CA THR A 51 7.93 22.06 -10.48
C THR A 51 7.66 21.25 -9.20
N CYS A 52 8.03 21.78 -8.03
CA CYS A 52 7.72 21.16 -6.75
C CYS A 52 6.21 21.15 -6.43
N MET A 53 5.48 22.19 -6.84
CA MET A 53 4.02 22.29 -6.68
C MET A 53 3.26 21.35 -7.63
N LYS A 54 3.88 20.89 -8.73
CA LYS A 54 3.29 19.88 -9.63
C LYS A 54 3.26 18.47 -9.03
N LEU A 55 4.05 18.20 -7.98
CA LEU A 55 4.07 16.88 -7.32
C LEU A 55 2.69 16.52 -6.76
N LYS A 56 2.13 15.37 -7.19
CA LYS A 56 0.77 14.93 -6.82
C LYS A 56 0.54 14.92 -5.31
N ARG A 57 1.51 14.42 -4.53
CA ARG A 57 1.43 14.36 -3.06
C ARG A 57 1.44 15.74 -2.38
N VAL A 58 2.05 16.74 -3.00
CA VAL A 58 2.01 18.14 -2.54
C VAL A 58 0.64 18.74 -2.85
N ARG A 59 0.17 18.59 -4.09
CA ARG A 59 -1.17 19.05 -4.50
C ARG A 59 -2.27 18.46 -3.62
N LEU A 60 -2.20 17.17 -3.32
CA LEU A 60 -3.14 16.49 -2.47
C LEU A 60 -3.12 16.99 -1.02
N HIS A 61 -1.93 17.25 -0.46
CA HIS A 61 -1.79 17.85 0.87
C HIS A 61 -2.47 19.22 0.93
N LEU A 62 -2.27 20.05 -0.09
CA LEU A 62 -2.89 21.37 -0.17
C LEU A 62 -4.42 21.26 -0.35
N LEU A 63 -4.88 20.35 -1.21
CA LEU A 63 -6.31 20.07 -1.38
C LEU A 63 -6.97 19.63 -0.07
N ALA A 64 -6.27 18.87 0.78
CA ALA A 64 -6.79 18.46 2.08
C ALA A 64 -6.94 19.62 3.07
N ARG A 65 -6.17 20.71 2.92
CA ARG A 65 -6.39 21.93 3.71
C ARG A 65 -7.69 22.64 3.36
N GLU A 66 -8.17 22.48 2.12
CA GLU A 66 -9.44 23.03 1.65
C GLU A 66 -10.65 22.17 2.08
N HIS A 67 -10.39 20.90 2.43
CA HIS A 67 -11.41 19.93 2.86
C HIS A 67 -11.02 19.20 4.17
N PRO A 68 -10.71 19.91 5.26
CA PRO A 68 -10.19 19.29 6.49
C PRO A 68 -11.24 18.48 7.25
N ASP A 69 -12.52 18.66 6.94
CA ASP A 69 -13.63 17.86 7.44
C ASP A 69 -13.64 16.46 6.83
N LEU A 70 -13.16 16.32 5.59
CA LEU A 70 -13.20 15.08 4.82
C LEU A 70 -11.83 14.38 4.70
N LEU A 71 -10.77 15.14 4.52
CA LEU A 71 -9.43 14.65 4.19
C LEU A 71 -8.45 14.92 5.34
N ASP A 72 -8.07 13.87 6.06
CA ASP A 72 -6.90 13.88 6.94
C ASP A 72 -5.67 13.40 6.16
N VAL A 73 -5.25 14.18 5.17
CA VAL A 73 -4.10 13.89 4.32
C VAL A 73 -2.99 14.88 4.63
N LYS A 74 -1.82 14.36 5.05
CA LYS A 74 -0.67 15.21 5.38
C LYS A 74 0.65 14.63 4.90
N LEU A 75 1.53 15.50 4.44
CA LEU A 75 2.94 15.21 4.23
C LEU A 75 3.62 15.01 5.59
N ASN A 76 4.39 13.94 5.75
CA ASN A 76 5.19 13.69 6.96
C ASN A 76 6.67 14.04 6.77
N ARG A 77 7.10 14.24 5.52
CA ARG A 77 8.46 14.57 5.14
C ARG A 77 8.46 15.21 3.75
N LEU A 78 9.30 16.22 3.55
CA LEU A 78 9.55 16.78 2.22
C LEU A 78 10.71 16.05 1.54
N ASN A 79 10.59 15.83 0.23
CA ASN A 79 11.69 15.39 -0.64
C ASN A 79 12.85 16.39 -0.49
N GLN A 80 14.08 15.86 -0.42
CA GLN A 80 15.30 16.65 -0.28
C GLN A 80 15.41 17.78 -1.32
N GLU A 81 15.05 17.52 -2.58
CA GLU A 81 15.13 18.49 -3.69
C GLU A 81 14.17 19.67 -3.50
N CYS A 82 12.98 19.44 -2.93
CA CYS A 82 11.95 20.45 -2.75
C CYS A 82 11.87 21.02 -1.32
N LYS A 83 12.67 20.50 -0.37
CA LYS A 83 12.53 20.83 1.06
C LYS A 83 12.72 22.32 1.35
N GLY A 84 13.73 22.96 0.77
CA GLY A 84 13.99 24.39 0.98
C GLY A 84 12.94 25.31 0.35
N ILE A 85 12.28 24.83 -0.71
CA ILE A 85 11.29 25.59 -1.48
C ILE A 85 9.89 25.45 -0.87
N LEU A 86 9.49 24.22 -0.54
CA LEU A 86 8.16 23.91 0.00
C LEU A 86 8.04 24.11 1.50
N GLY A 87 9.15 24.10 2.25
CA GLY A 87 9.15 24.23 3.72
C GLY A 87 8.33 25.41 4.25
N PRO A 88 8.47 26.63 3.69
CA PRO A 88 7.67 27.78 4.10
C PRO A 88 6.16 27.66 3.79
N ILE A 89 5.78 26.84 2.79
CA ILE A 89 4.40 26.69 2.30
C ILE A 89 3.69 25.53 3.01
N VAL A 90 4.43 24.45 3.29
CA VAL A 90 3.96 23.19 3.87
C VAL A 90 4.52 23.05 5.29
N ASN A 91 4.02 23.88 6.20
CA ASN A 91 4.45 23.91 7.61
C ASN A 91 3.60 23.01 8.54
N ASP A 92 2.47 22.49 8.08
CA ASP A 92 1.49 21.66 8.81
C ASP A 92 1.70 20.16 8.54
N THR A 93 2.96 19.70 8.60
CA THR A 93 3.28 18.29 8.39
C THR A 93 2.59 17.38 9.40
N GLY A 94 2.10 16.22 8.95
CA GLY A 94 1.49 15.21 9.80
C GLY A 94 2.52 14.25 10.41
N GLY A 95 2.26 13.78 11.62
CA GLY A 95 3.04 12.71 12.24
C GLY A 95 2.93 11.39 11.47
N TYR A 96 3.86 10.48 11.75
CA TYR A 96 3.77 9.09 11.30
C TYR A 96 2.53 8.42 11.90
N ILE A 97 1.79 7.65 11.09
CA ILE A 97 0.70 6.79 11.55
C ILE A 97 1.18 5.35 11.47
N HIS A 98 1.10 4.61 12.58
CA HIS A 98 1.39 3.19 12.60
C HIS A 98 0.43 2.43 11.67
N PRO A 99 0.87 1.40 10.94
CA PRO A 99 0.04 0.72 9.93
C PRO A 99 -1.34 0.29 10.43
N GLU A 100 -1.42 -0.21 11.66
CA GLU A 100 -2.68 -0.61 12.30
C GLU A 100 -3.64 0.55 12.56
N ASP A 101 -3.13 1.75 12.81
CA ASP A 101 -3.93 2.92 13.17
C ASP A 101 -4.63 3.57 11.98
N TYR A 102 -4.26 3.20 10.76
CA TYR A 102 -5.06 3.52 9.58
C TYR A 102 -6.47 2.93 9.66
N ASN A 103 -6.66 1.84 10.41
CA ASN A 103 -7.98 1.23 10.61
C ASN A 103 -8.93 2.10 11.45
N LYS A 104 -8.43 3.17 12.09
CA LYS A 104 -9.28 4.16 12.80
C LYS A 104 -10.13 4.99 11.85
N TYR A 105 -9.80 5.04 10.56
CA TYR A 105 -10.44 5.91 9.58
C TYR A 105 -11.37 5.13 8.64
N CYS A 106 -12.36 5.82 8.09
CA CYS A 106 -13.31 5.21 7.15
C CYS A 106 -12.66 4.77 5.84
N VAL A 107 -11.66 5.50 5.35
CA VAL A 107 -10.99 5.21 4.06
C VAL A 107 -9.50 5.51 4.17
N ILE A 108 -8.67 4.67 3.54
CA ILE A 108 -7.24 4.94 3.35
C ILE A 108 -7.03 5.40 1.91
N LEU A 109 -6.44 6.57 1.72
CA LEU A 109 -6.00 6.98 0.38
C LEU A 109 -4.68 6.31 0.04
N ASP A 110 -4.46 5.95 -1.21
CA ASP A 110 -3.15 5.55 -1.74
C ASP A 110 -2.75 6.37 -2.97
N VAL A 111 -1.50 6.85 -2.95
CA VAL A 111 -0.98 7.78 -3.96
C VAL A 111 0.44 7.38 -4.27
N ASP A 112 0.72 7.24 -5.55
CA ASP A 112 2.03 6.87 -6.05
C ASP A 112 3.13 7.87 -5.69
N GLY A 113 4.36 7.36 -5.65
CA GLY A 113 5.57 8.15 -5.42
C GLY A 113 6.26 8.48 -6.74
N ASN A 114 7.50 8.00 -6.89
CA ASN A 114 8.25 8.15 -8.13
C ASN A 114 7.71 7.24 -9.24
N THR A 115 7.30 6.03 -8.88
CA THR A 115 6.68 5.04 -9.75
C THR A 115 5.38 4.58 -9.10
N TRP A 116 5.35 3.51 -8.34
CA TRP A 116 4.19 3.02 -7.60
C TRP A 116 4.31 3.34 -6.09
N SER A 117 3.32 2.89 -5.31
CA SER A 117 3.31 2.93 -3.85
C SER A 117 3.61 1.54 -3.27
N ASP A 118 4.85 1.29 -2.81
CA ASP A 118 5.19 0.03 -2.11
C ASP A 118 4.30 -0.22 -0.89
N ARG A 119 3.75 0.84 -0.31
CA ARG A 119 2.84 0.80 0.83
C ARG A 119 1.56 0.05 0.49
N PHE A 120 1.07 0.13 -0.74
CA PHE A 120 -0.16 -0.51 -1.17
C PHE A 120 -0.08 -2.02 -0.91
N ALA A 121 0.87 -2.69 -1.57
CA ALA A 121 1.09 -4.12 -1.49
C ALA A 121 1.56 -4.61 -0.12
N SER A 122 2.53 -3.90 0.47
CA SER A 122 3.19 -4.40 1.69
C SER A 122 2.39 -4.17 2.97
N ARG A 123 1.38 -3.27 2.93
CA ARG A 123 0.68 -2.82 4.14
C ARG A 123 -0.81 -2.63 3.94
N LEU A 124 -1.23 -1.86 2.93
CA LEU A 124 -2.61 -1.38 2.86
C LEU A 124 -3.61 -2.47 2.51
N VAL A 125 -3.28 -3.36 1.56
CA VAL A 125 -4.16 -4.48 1.16
C VAL A 125 -4.47 -5.46 2.30
N HIS A 126 -3.71 -5.39 3.40
CA HIS A 126 -3.98 -6.15 4.63
C HIS A 126 -4.85 -5.39 5.64
N SER A 127 -5.25 -4.14 5.37
CA SER A 127 -6.07 -3.32 6.26
C SER A 127 -7.55 -3.71 6.18
N SER A 128 -8.25 -3.61 7.31
CA SER A 128 -9.72 -3.75 7.38
C SER A 128 -10.45 -2.47 6.97
N THR A 129 -9.77 -1.54 6.29
CA THR A 129 -10.32 -0.27 5.83
C THR A 129 -10.23 -0.20 4.31
N PRO A 130 -11.30 0.23 3.60
CA PRO A 130 -11.26 0.37 2.15
C PRO A 130 -10.17 1.31 1.70
N ILE A 131 -9.61 0.99 0.53
CA ILE A 131 -8.57 1.76 -0.12
C ILE A 131 -9.18 2.55 -1.26
N LEU A 132 -8.87 3.85 -1.29
CA LEU A 132 -9.11 4.75 -2.41
C LEU A 132 -7.77 5.04 -3.09
N LYS A 133 -7.48 4.36 -4.20
CA LYS A 133 -6.17 4.38 -4.87
C LYS A 133 -6.17 5.36 -6.06
N LEU A 134 -5.05 6.04 -6.28
CA LEU A 134 -4.84 6.86 -7.47
C LEU A 134 -4.82 5.96 -8.72
N ALA A 135 -5.67 6.26 -9.70
CA ALA A 135 -5.56 5.66 -11.03
C ALA A 135 -4.28 6.16 -11.70
N SER A 136 -3.36 5.24 -11.99
CA SER A 136 -2.10 5.55 -12.65
C SER A 136 -1.66 4.42 -13.58
N ASN A 137 -0.71 4.75 -14.45
CA ASN A 137 -0.04 3.78 -15.31
C ASN A 137 1.14 3.08 -14.61
N TYR A 138 1.38 3.36 -13.33
CA TYR A 138 2.41 2.70 -12.55
C TYR A 138 1.81 1.48 -11.88
N THR A 139 2.29 0.31 -12.29
CA THR A 139 1.89 -0.95 -11.68
C THR A 139 3.13 -1.65 -11.13
N SER A 140 3.00 -2.19 -9.93
CA SER A 140 3.85 -3.25 -9.44
C SER A 140 3.22 -4.60 -9.82
N HIS A 141 4.01 -5.67 -9.76
CA HIS A 141 3.56 -7.03 -10.05
C HIS A 141 2.25 -7.40 -9.34
N VAL A 142 2.12 -6.98 -8.08
CA VAL A 142 0.98 -7.32 -7.23
C VAL A 142 -0.24 -6.42 -7.44
N ASP A 143 -0.09 -5.22 -8.04
CA ASP A 143 -1.22 -4.33 -8.32
C ASP A 143 -2.21 -5.00 -9.28
N HIS A 144 -1.74 -5.89 -10.14
CA HIS A 144 -2.57 -6.63 -11.10
C HIS A 144 -3.57 -7.60 -10.44
N PHE A 145 -3.42 -7.93 -9.16
CA PHE A 145 -4.36 -8.75 -8.43
C PHE A 145 -5.56 -7.96 -7.88
N PHE A 146 -5.50 -6.64 -7.91
CA PHE A 146 -6.49 -5.77 -7.27
C PHE A 146 -7.24 -4.94 -8.29
N ALA A 147 -8.44 -5.39 -8.67
CA ALA A 147 -9.26 -4.70 -9.66
C ALA A 147 -10.09 -3.56 -9.05
N PRO A 148 -10.15 -2.39 -9.71
CA PRO A 148 -11.05 -1.30 -9.33
C PRO A 148 -12.52 -1.73 -9.32
N GLY A 149 -13.27 -1.30 -8.31
CA GLY A 149 -14.66 -1.67 -8.09
C GLY A 149 -14.87 -3.07 -7.51
N VAL A 150 -13.80 -3.87 -7.34
CA VAL A 150 -13.86 -5.23 -6.79
C VAL A 150 -13.10 -5.32 -5.45
N THR A 151 -11.86 -4.84 -5.41
CA THR A 151 -11.00 -4.88 -4.20
C THR A 151 -10.63 -3.50 -3.68
N LEU A 152 -10.85 -2.46 -4.47
CA LEU A 152 -10.56 -1.06 -4.13
C LEU A 152 -11.43 -0.12 -4.96
N GLU A 153 -11.51 1.14 -4.55
CA GLU A 153 -12.00 2.22 -5.42
C GLU A 153 -10.82 3.01 -5.96
N GLU A 154 -11.01 3.64 -7.12
CA GLU A 154 -10.02 4.52 -7.72
C GLU A 154 -10.52 5.96 -7.86
N PHE A 155 -9.57 6.89 -7.94
CA PHE A 155 -9.82 8.27 -8.32
C PHE A 155 -8.85 8.70 -9.41
N ASP A 156 -9.21 9.76 -10.14
CA ASP A 156 -8.50 10.19 -11.33
C ASP A 156 -7.07 10.66 -11.03
N GLY A 157 -6.16 10.36 -11.97
CA GLY A 157 -4.73 10.67 -11.88
C GLY A 157 -4.40 12.16 -11.72
N SER A 158 -5.32 13.06 -12.11
CA SER A 158 -5.20 14.52 -11.97
C SER A 158 -5.64 15.06 -10.61
N LEU A 159 -6.19 14.19 -9.75
CA LEU A 159 -6.85 14.47 -8.46
C LEU A 159 -8.25 15.11 -8.58
N SER A 160 -8.80 15.27 -9.79
CA SER A 160 -10.07 15.99 -10.01
C SER A 160 -11.28 15.33 -9.33
N THR A 161 -11.31 14.00 -9.24
CA THR A 161 -12.44 13.24 -8.67
C THR A 161 -12.22 12.79 -7.22
N VAL A 162 -11.08 13.12 -6.60
CA VAL A 162 -10.72 12.57 -5.28
C VAL A 162 -11.69 13.01 -4.19
N VAL A 163 -12.14 14.27 -4.21
CA VAL A 163 -13.03 14.83 -3.17
C VAL A 163 -14.43 14.21 -3.25
N GLU A 164 -14.99 14.11 -4.46
CA GLU A 164 -16.30 13.48 -4.68
C GLU A 164 -16.27 12.00 -4.28
N THR A 165 -15.25 11.27 -4.74
CA THR A 165 -15.10 9.84 -4.47
C THR A 165 -14.88 9.58 -2.97
N ALA A 166 -14.01 10.37 -2.34
CA ALA A 166 -13.78 10.34 -0.89
C ALA A 166 -15.07 10.55 -0.10
N ARG A 167 -15.85 11.59 -0.46
CA ARG A 167 -17.12 11.92 0.20
C ARG A 167 -18.11 10.76 0.10
N ARG A 168 -18.28 10.19 -1.09
CA ARG A 168 -19.15 9.02 -1.31
C ARG A 168 -18.76 7.85 -0.40
N MET A 169 -17.48 7.51 -0.35
CA MET A 169 -17.00 6.38 0.46
C MET A 169 -17.11 6.64 1.97
N VAL A 170 -16.85 7.87 2.42
CA VAL A 170 -17.01 8.26 3.83
C VAL A 170 -18.48 8.24 4.25
N GLU A 171 -19.39 8.73 3.43
CA GLU A 171 -20.83 8.67 3.74
C GLU A 171 -21.35 7.23 3.77
N ASP A 172 -20.92 6.39 2.83
CA ASP A 172 -21.23 4.95 2.84
C ASP A 172 -20.73 4.27 4.13
N CYS A 173 -19.51 4.58 4.56
CA CYS A 173 -18.95 4.10 5.83
C CYS A 173 -19.80 4.52 7.05
N LYS A 174 -20.25 5.79 7.09
CA LYS A 174 -21.06 6.33 8.20
C LYS A 174 -22.45 5.69 8.25
N GLN A 175 -23.11 5.55 7.11
CA GLN A 175 -24.51 5.13 7.02
C GLN A 175 -24.67 3.62 7.15
N ASN A 176 -23.78 2.87 6.49
CA ASN A 176 -23.94 1.42 6.34
C ASN A 176 -22.95 0.62 7.19
N ALA A 177 -21.95 1.27 7.80
CA ALA A 177 -20.95 0.64 8.66
C ALA A 177 -20.39 -0.67 8.06
N GLU A 178 -20.58 -1.81 8.74
CA GLU A 178 -20.07 -3.13 8.33
C GLU A 178 -20.65 -3.65 7.00
N PHE A 179 -21.81 -3.13 6.61
CA PHE A 179 -22.52 -3.47 5.38
C PHE A 179 -22.24 -2.49 4.23
N SER A 180 -21.41 -1.47 4.46
CA SER A 180 -21.01 -0.51 3.42
C SER A 180 -20.30 -1.23 2.26
N ARG A 181 -20.45 -0.69 1.05
CA ARG A 181 -19.71 -1.17 -0.13
C ARG A 181 -18.21 -1.10 0.13
N GLY A 182 -17.74 -0.04 0.78
CA GLY A 182 -16.34 0.09 1.20
C GLY A 182 -15.84 -1.11 2.01
N GLN A 183 -16.62 -1.60 2.97
CA GLN A 183 -16.22 -2.79 3.74
C GLN A 183 -16.21 -4.07 2.91
N ALA A 184 -17.09 -4.21 1.91
CA ALA A 184 -17.02 -5.33 0.98
C ALA A 184 -15.70 -5.33 0.18
N LEU A 185 -15.28 -4.16 -0.31
CA LEU A 185 -13.99 -4.01 -1.01
C LEU A 185 -12.80 -4.35 -0.10
N ALA A 186 -12.82 -3.86 1.15
CA ALA A 186 -11.76 -4.14 2.11
C ALA A 186 -11.64 -5.65 2.40
N ARG A 187 -12.77 -6.36 2.53
CA ARG A 187 -12.78 -7.82 2.69
C ARG A 187 -12.17 -8.52 1.47
N GLN A 188 -12.59 -8.18 0.25
CA GLN A 188 -12.04 -8.82 -0.94
C GLN A 188 -10.56 -8.52 -1.15
N SER A 189 -10.13 -7.30 -0.85
CA SER A 189 -8.71 -6.92 -0.85
C SER A 189 -7.89 -7.83 0.07
N GLN A 190 -8.37 -8.05 1.30
CA GLN A 190 -7.67 -8.89 2.26
C GLN A 190 -7.74 -10.38 1.93
N GLU A 191 -8.86 -10.88 1.44
CA GLU A 191 -8.98 -12.26 0.97
C GLU A 191 -7.96 -12.52 -0.15
N THR A 192 -7.92 -11.64 -1.14
CA THR A 192 -6.93 -11.67 -2.24
C THR A 192 -5.51 -11.62 -1.69
N ALA A 193 -5.21 -10.70 -0.77
CA ALA A 193 -3.88 -10.56 -0.20
C ALA A 193 -3.46 -11.77 0.66
N ARG A 194 -4.41 -12.46 1.31
CA ARG A 194 -4.11 -13.68 2.07
C ARG A 194 -3.80 -14.85 1.16
N GLU A 195 -4.53 -14.97 0.06
CA GLU A 195 -4.37 -16.06 -0.88
C GLU A 195 -3.09 -15.89 -1.72
N LEU A 196 -2.79 -14.66 -2.14
CA LEU A 196 -1.74 -14.40 -3.14
C LEU A 196 -0.48 -13.75 -2.58
N LEU A 197 -0.59 -13.03 -1.46
CA LEU A 197 0.50 -12.21 -0.90
C LEU A 197 0.96 -12.67 0.48
N ASP A 198 0.68 -13.93 0.85
CA ASP A 198 1.44 -14.56 1.94
C ASP A 198 2.86 -14.92 1.48
N HIS A 199 3.71 -15.37 2.41
CA HIS A 199 5.10 -15.70 2.08
C HIS A 199 5.22 -16.79 1.01
N ILE A 200 4.28 -17.73 0.97
CA ILE A 200 4.26 -18.84 0.01
C ILE A 200 3.84 -18.32 -1.36
N GLY A 201 2.76 -17.54 -1.43
CA GLY A 201 2.25 -16.92 -2.65
C GLY A 201 3.27 -16.01 -3.33
N VAL A 202 3.98 -15.17 -2.57
CA VAL A 202 5.06 -14.32 -3.11
C VAL A 202 6.15 -15.17 -3.77
N VAL A 203 6.56 -16.25 -3.12
CA VAL A 203 7.65 -17.09 -3.63
C VAL A 203 7.21 -17.95 -4.79
N ARG A 204 6.00 -18.53 -4.76
CA ARG A 204 5.39 -19.20 -5.91
C ARG A 204 5.34 -18.26 -7.11
N SER A 205 4.96 -17.01 -6.89
CA SER A 205 4.94 -16.00 -7.95
C SER A 205 6.33 -15.68 -8.50
N MET A 206 7.36 -15.58 -7.65
CA MET A 206 8.74 -15.37 -8.09
C MET A 206 9.26 -16.57 -8.89
N ALA A 207 9.05 -17.80 -8.38
CA ALA A 207 9.46 -19.03 -9.04
C ALA A 207 8.79 -19.17 -10.42
N TYR A 208 7.48 -18.93 -10.49
CA TYR A 208 6.74 -18.92 -11.75
C TYR A 208 7.35 -17.92 -12.75
N GLY A 209 7.60 -16.68 -12.32
CA GLY A 209 8.22 -15.66 -13.17
C GLY A 209 9.57 -16.08 -13.74
N LEU A 210 10.44 -16.66 -12.90
CA LEU A 210 11.75 -17.16 -13.34
C LEU A 210 11.64 -18.31 -14.35
N VAL A 211 10.73 -19.27 -14.10
CA VAL A 211 10.51 -20.41 -15.01
C VAL A 211 9.94 -19.96 -16.34
N GLN A 212 8.96 -19.04 -16.35
CA GLN A 212 8.43 -18.50 -17.60
C GLN A 212 9.49 -17.72 -18.36
N TYR A 213 10.28 -16.90 -17.66
CA TYR A 213 11.38 -16.16 -18.28
C TYR A 213 12.39 -17.12 -18.93
N GLN A 214 12.82 -18.18 -18.21
CA GLN A 214 13.74 -19.19 -18.74
C GLN A 214 13.22 -19.85 -20.03
N ARG A 215 11.92 -20.16 -20.10
CA ARG A 215 11.31 -20.77 -21.31
C ARG A 215 11.30 -19.84 -22.53
N LEU A 216 11.40 -18.54 -22.32
CA LEU A 216 11.45 -17.53 -23.38
C LEU A 216 12.90 -17.22 -23.81
N LEU A 217 13.91 -17.77 -23.13
CA LEU A 217 15.31 -17.56 -23.50
C LEU A 217 15.68 -18.52 -24.62
N ASP A 218 15.70 -18.00 -25.85
CA ASP A 218 16.19 -18.73 -27.02
C ASP A 218 17.71 -18.56 -27.24
N PHE A 219 18.39 -17.75 -26.41
CA PHE A 219 19.84 -17.56 -26.52
C PHE A 219 20.60 -18.57 -25.65
N PRO A 220 21.76 -19.07 -26.11
CA PRO A 220 22.56 -19.99 -25.33
C PRO A 220 23.04 -19.33 -24.03
N PHE A 221 22.67 -19.90 -22.90
CA PHE A 221 23.14 -19.48 -21.60
C PHE A 221 24.64 -19.81 -21.47
N ASN A 222 25.49 -18.80 -21.36
CA ASN A 222 26.90 -19.01 -21.01
C ASN A 222 26.96 -19.36 -19.53
N SER A 223 27.26 -20.62 -19.23
CA SER A 223 27.38 -21.11 -17.85
C SER A 223 28.65 -20.65 -17.14
N SER A 224 29.51 -19.86 -17.78
CA SER A 224 30.69 -19.30 -17.12
C SER A 224 30.27 -18.38 -15.97
N LEU A 225 30.76 -18.72 -14.78
CA LEU A 225 30.61 -17.90 -13.57
C LEU A 225 31.82 -16.98 -13.35
N GLU A 226 32.71 -16.85 -14.34
CA GLU A 226 33.86 -15.96 -14.27
C GLU A 226 33.41 -14.50 -14.02
N GLY A 227 33.97 -13.86 -13.00
CA GLY A 227 33.59 -12.51 -12.59
C GLY A 227 32.33 -12.42 -11.71
N PHE A 228 31.57 -13.51 -11.54
CA PHE A 228 30.45 -13.55 -10.60
C PHE A 228 30.91 -13.96 -9.20
N GLN A 229 30.38 -13.29 -8.17
CA GLN A 229 30.56 -13.71 -6.79
C GLN A 229 29.40 -14.60 -6.38
N LYS A 230 29.71 -15.77 -5.81
CA LYS A 230 28.70 -16.65 -5.23
C LYS A 230 28.03 -15.90 -4.08
N VAL A 231 26.70 -15.77 -4.14
CA VAL A 231 25.93 -15.26 -3.01
C VAL A 231 26.02 -16.28 -1.88
N ASP A 232 26.58 -15.86 -0.76
CA ASP A 232 26.69 -16.68 0.44
C ASP A 232 25.29 -17.06 0.92
N ARG A 233 25.03 -18.35 1.13
CA ARG A 233 23.73 -18.81 1.65
C ARG A 233 23.49 -18.31 3.07
N GLU A 234 24.55 -18.01 3.83
CA GLU A 234 24.44 -17.43 5.16
C GLU A 234 23.93 -15.97 5.13
N CYS A 235 24.01 -15.26 4.00
CA CYS A 235 23.39 -13.94 3.88
C CYS A 235 21.85 -14.00 4.03
N CYS A 236 21.27 -15.16 3.74
CA CYS A 236 19.84 -15.43 3.89
C CYS A 236 19.46 -16.04 5.24
N SER A 237 20.42 -16.26 6.16
CA SER A 237 20.17 -16.84 7.49
C SER A 237 19.21 -16.00 8.36
N TYR A 238 19.05 -14.71 8.04
CA TYR A 238 18.08 -13.82 8.68
C TYR A 238 16.63 -14.01 8.17
N MET A 239 16.44 -14.79 7.10
CA MET A 239 15.11 -15.15 6.63
C MET A 239 14.66 -16.40 7.38
N ASN A 240 14.03 -16.21 8.54
CA ASN A 240 13.29 -17.24 9.25
C ASN A 240 12.09 -17.68 8.40
N PHE A 241 12.33 -18.46 7.37
CA PHE A 241 11.27 -19.07 6.59
C PHE A 241 10.62 -20.21 7.40
N PRO A 242 9.30 -20.40 7.30
CA PRO A 242 8.64 -21.59 7.84
C PRO A 242 9.30 -22.88 7.33
N VAL A 243 9.26 -23.96 8.10
CA VAL A 243 9.87 -25.25 7.68
C VAL A 243 9.20 -25.78 6.42
N GLU A 244 7.88 -25.62 6.36
CA GLU A 244 7.01 -25.98 5.24
C GLU A 244 7.47 -25.30 3.94
N PHE A 245 7.94 -24.05 4.05
CA PHE A 245 8.46 -23.29 2.93
C PHE A 245 9.77 -23.88 2.37
N ALA A 246 10.68 -24.28 3.26
CA ALA A 246 11.94 -24.90 2.86
C ALA A 246 11.73 -26.27 2.21
N GLU A 247 10.65 -26.98 2.54
CA GLU A 247 10.28 -28.25 1.93
C GLU A 247 9.65 -28.09 0.55
N GLU A 248 8.77 -27.11 0.34
CA GLU A 248 8.17 -26.82 -0.98
C GLU A 248 9.22 -26.35 -2.01
N LEU A 249 10.20 -25.54 -1.59
CA LEU A 249 11.28 -25.11 -2.48
C LEU A 249 12.17 -26.25 -2.95
N LYS A 250 12.33 -27.30 -2.14
CA LYS A 250 13.12 -28.49 -2.50
C LYS A 250 12.41 -29.38 -3.51
N SER A 251 11.09 -29.35 -3.59
CA SER A 251 10.32 -30.17 -4.53
C SER A 251 10.07 -29.49 -5.88
N ALA A 252 10.18 -28.16 -5.94
CA ALA A 252 10.02 -27.36 -7.15
C ALA A 252 11.31 -27.17 -7.96
N LEU A 253 12.48 -27.49 -7.39
CA LEU A 253 13.81 -27.47 -8.01
C LEU A 253 14.27 -28.88 -8.37
#